data_AF-A0A9R0EFJ1-F1
#
_entry.id   AF-A0A9R0EFJ1-F1
#
_cell.length_a   1.000
_cell.length_b   1.000
_cell.length_c   1.000
_cell.angle_alpha   90.00
_cell.angle_beta   90.00
_cell.angle_gamma   90.00
#
_symmetry.space_group_name_H-M   'P 1'
#
loop_
_entity.id
_entity.type
_entity.pdbx_description
1 polymer ?
#
loop_
_entity_poly.entity_id
_entity_poly.type
_entity_poly.pdbx_seq_one_letter_code
_entity_poly.pdbx_strand_id
1 'polypeptide(L)'
;MCCQISFVVCVLAYFVYSATVPFEKIGEVQAIQAPFFELPCMRIGGTCAKAFACPTGTRVGRKGLCPDQQELGIECCRPNRVARPLDQTQQERKSERKPANPGKTEGENKCITRNGVCIPTIGECPPSMQIEGTSDCRPEEICCIYNQ
;
A
#
# COMPACT_ATOMS: atom_id res chain seq x y z
N MET A 1 6.83 -10.82 -71.36
CA MET A 1 5.61 -10.46 -70.59
C MET A 1 5.36 -11.37 -69.37
N CYS A 2 5.94 -12.58 -69.28
CA CYS A 2 5.74 -13.50 -68.15
C CYS A 2 6.30 -13.00 -66.79
N CYS A 3 7.33 -12.16 -66.79
CA CYS A 3 7.96 -11.66 -65.55
C CYS A 3 7.07 -10.65 -64.80
N GLN A 4 6.31 -9.83 -65.53
CA GLN A 4 5.36 -8.85 -64.97
C GLN A 4 4.17 -9.55 -64.30
N ILE A 5 3.66 -10.62 -64.92
CA ILE A 5 2.54 -11.40 -64.39
C ILE A 5 2.95 -12.09 -63.08
N SER A 6 4.17 -12.65 -63.02
CA SER A 6 4.69 -13.28 -61.80
C SER A 6 4.82 -12.28 -60.64
N PHE A 7 5.27 -11.05 -60.91
CA PHE A 7 5.40 -10.01 -59.89
C PHE A 7 4.05 -9.61 -59.31
N VAL A 8 3.04 -9.42 -60.19
CA VAL A 8 1.68 -9.04 -59.77
C VAL A 8 1.05 -10.13 -58.92
N VAL A 9 1.23 -11.41 -59.26
CA VAL A 9 0.71 -12.54 -58.47
C VAL A 9 1.34 -12.57 -57.07
N CYS A 10 2.65 -12.38 -56.96
CA CYS A 10 3.33 -12.35 -55.65
C CYS A 10 2.86 -11.18 -54.77
N VAL A 11 2.70 -9.98 -55.35
CA VAL A 11 2.24 -8.80 -54.61
C VAL A 11 0.79 -8.98 -54.13
N LEU A 12 -0.09 -9.50 -54.99
CA LEU A 12 -1.47 -9.78 -54.61
C LEU A 12 -1.56 -10.88 -53.54
N ALA A 13 -0.76 -11.94 -53.65
CA ALA A 13 -0.69 -12.98 -52.62
C ALA A 13 -0.19 -12.44 -51.28
N TYR A 14 0.84 -11.58 -51.29
CA TYR A 14 1.35 -10.93 -50.08
C TYR A 14 0.33 -9.99 -49.44
N PHE A 15 -0.42 -9.24 -50.26
CA PHE A 15 -1.46 -8.34 -49.77
C PHE A 15 -2.65 -9.10 -49.18
N VAL A 16 -3.11 -10.17 -49.84
CA VAL A 16 -4.15 -11.08 -49.31
C VAL A 16 -3.68 -11.76 -48.03
N TYR A 17 -2.42 -12.21 -47.97
CA TYR A 17 -1.83 -12.76 -46.76
C TYR A 17 -1.87 -11.72 -45.64
N SER A 18 -1.32 -10.53 -45.87
CA SER A 18 -1.29 -9.43 -44.90
C SER A 18 -2.67 -8.96 -44.44
N ALA A 19 -3.69 -9.07 -45.30
CA ALA A 19 -5.08 -8.73 -44.96
C ALA A 19 -5.82 -9.84 -44.21
N THR A 20 -5.37 -11.10 -44.32
CA THR A 20 -6.00 -12.26 -43.68
C THR A 20 -5.29 -12.71 -42.41
N VAL A 21 -4.03 -12.33 -42.17
CA VAL A 21 -3.42 -12.47 -40.84
C VAL A 21 -4.05 -11.42 -39.93
N PRO A 22 -4.85 -11.80 -38.92
CA PRO A 22 -5.18 -10.85 -37.86
C PRO A 22 -3.84 -10.41 -37.25
N PHE A 23 -3.62 -9.09 -37.22
CA PHE A 23 -2.59 -8.51 -36.37
C PHE A 23 -2.96 -8.89 -34.93
N GLU A 24 -2.43 -10.02 -34.45
CA GLU A 24 -2.58 -10.44 -33.07
C GLU A 24 -1.97 -9.33 -32.22
N LYS A 25 -2.87 -8.56 -31.59
CA LYS A 25 -2.63 -7.41 -30.74
C LYS A 25 -1.26 -7.47 -30.04
N ILE A 26 -0.26 -6.79 -30.59
CA ILE A 26 0.83 -6.24 -29.78
C ILE A 26 0.24 -5.02 -29.08
N GLY A 27 -0.61 -5.27 -28.10
CA GLY A 27 -1.49 -4.23 -27.57
C GLY A 27 -2.43 -4.72 -26.47
N GLU A 28 -2.02 -5.72 -25.72
CA GLU A 28 -2.42 -5.78 -24.32
C GLU A 28 -1.24 -5.20 -23.56
N VAL A 29 -1.25 -3.88 -23.38
CA VAL A 29 -0.78 -3.31 -22.12
C VAL A 29 -1.56 -4.13 -21.10
N GLN A 30 -0.93 -5.19 -20.58
CA GLN A 30 -1.41 -5.88 -19.39
C GLN A 30 -1.72 -4.72 -18.47
N ALA A 31 -3.01 -4.51 -18.23
CA ALA A 31 -3.43 -3.66 -17.16
C ALA A 31 -2.53 -4.13 -16.01
N ILE A 32 -1.64 -3.25 -15.56
CA ILE A 32 -0.97 -3.45 -14.29
C ILE A 32 -2.16 -3.40 -13.35
N GLN A 33 -2.85 -4.53 -13.20
CA GLN A 33 -3.92 -4.75 -12.26
C GLN A 33 -3.21 -4.40 -10.97
N ALA A 34 -3.56 -3.24 -10.42
CA ALA A 34 -3.05 -2.81 -9.15
C ALA A 34 -3.11 -4.06 -8.25
N PRO A 35 -1.99 -4.45 -7.62
CA PRO A 35 -1.94 -5.70 -6.87
C PRO A 35 -3.18 -5.73 -6.00
N PHE A 36 -4.02 -6.75 -6.18
CA PHE A 36 -5.33 -6.77 -5.54
C PHE A 36 -5.09 -6.83 -4.03
N PHE A 37 -5.21 -5.67 -3.39
CA PHE A 37 -5.00 -5.53 -1.97
C PHE A 37 -6.34 -5.69 -1.27
N GLU A 38 -6.55 -6.85 -0.65
CA GLU A 38 -7.76 -7.08 0.12
C GLU A 38 -7.65 -6.43 1.51
N LEU A 39 -8.67 -5.64 1.86
CA LEU A 39 -8.74 -4.88 3.13
C LEU A 39 -8.45 -5.72 4.38
N PRO A 40 -8.97 -6.95 4.53
CA PRO A 40 -8.76 -7.74 5.74
C PRO A 40 -7.27 -8.04 6.02
N CYS A 41 -6.49 -8.40 4.99
CA CYS A 41 -5.06 -8.64 5.10
C CYS A 41 -4.27 -7.32 5.31
N MET A 42 -4.65 -6.25 4.62
CA MET A 42 -4.02 -4.93 4.81
C MET A 42 -4.24 -4.37 6.21
N ARG A 43 -5.42 -4.58 6.80
CA ARG A 43 -5.78 -4.04 8.13
C ARG A 43 -4.88 -4.60 9.24
N ILE A 44 -4.29 -5.78 9.03
CA ILE A 44 -3.29 -6.37 9.93
C ILE A 44 -1.84 -6.08 9.52
N GLY A 45 -1.62 -5.25 8.49
CA GLY A 45 -0.32 -4.91 7.94
C GLY A 45 0.33 -6.03 7.11
N GLY A 46 -0.50 -6.87 6.48
CA GLY A 46 -0.06 -7.91 5.55
C GLY A 46 -0.33 -7.53 4.09
N THR A 47 0.10 -8.41 3.18
CA THR A 47 -0.21 -8.37 1.76
C THR A 47 -0.67 -9.73 1.27
N CYS A 48 -1.59 -9.77 0.31
CA CYS A 48 -2.04 -11.00 -0.32
C CYS A 48 -1.03 -11.43 -1.40
N ALA A 49 -0.50 -12.64 -1.29
CA ALA A 49 0.36 -13.23 -2.31
C ALA A 49 0.16 -14.75 -2.37
N LYS A 50 0.62 -15.39 -3.44
CA LYS A 50 0.59 -16.87 -3.51
C LYS A 50 1.31 -17.45 -2.30
N ALA A 51 0.77 -18.52 -1.72
CA ALA A 51 1.33 -19.10 -0.49
C ALA A 51 2.85 -19.30 -0.59
N PHE A 52 3.35 -19.91 -1.68
CA PHE A 52 4.78 -20.13 -1.92
C PHE A 52 5.63 -18.86 -2.04
N ALA A 53 5.03 -17.73 -2.41
CA ALA A 53 5.72 -16.44 -2.53
C ALA A 53 5.85 -15.71 -1.18
N CYS A 54 5.12 -16.12 -0.14
CA CYS A 54 5.32 -15.57 1.19
C CYS A 54 6.71 -15.97 1.72
N PRO A 55 7.52 -15.01 2.22
CA PRO A 55 8.76 -15.31 2.93
C PRO A 55 8.52 -16.26 4.10
N THR A 56 9.50 -17.11 4.41
CA THR A 56 9.41 -18.08 5.51
C THR A 56 9.03 -17.38 6.83
N GLY A 57 8.04 -17.92 7.54
CA GLY A 57 7.57 -17.37 8.82
C GLY A 57 6.70 -16.11 8.72
N THR A 58 6.34 -15.66 7.50
CA THR A 58 5.43 -14.52 7.30
C THR A 58 3.99 -14.93 6.98
N ARG A 59 3.74 -16.20 6.65
CA ARG A 59 2.37 -16.70 6.40
C ARG A 59 1.53 -16.61 7.66
N VAL A 60 0.35 -15.99 7.56
CA VAL A 60 -0.58 -15.88 8.69
C VAL A 60 -1.38 -17.17 8.91
N GLY A 61 -1.68 -17.92 7.84
CA GLY A 61 -2.35 -19.22 7.92
C GLY A 61 -3.81 -19.16 8.42
N ARG A 62 -4.44 -17.98 8.38
CA ARG A 62 -5.85 -17.77 8.75
C ARG A 62 -6.69 -17.51 7.50
N LYS A 63 -7.78 -18.27 7.36
CA LYS A 63 -8.78 -18.07 6.30
C LYS A 63 -9.52 -16.72 6.46
N GLY A 64 -10.04 -16.19 5.36
CA GLY A 64 -10.82 -14.94 5.33
C GLY A 64 -9.98 -13.64 5.32
N LEU A 65 -8.66 -13.72 5.09
CA LEU A 65 -7.80 -12.53 4.96
C LEU A 65 -7.68 -12.03 3.52
N CYS A 66 -7.71 -12.97 2.57
CA CYS A 66 -7.83 -12.71 1.14
C CYS A 66 -9.04 -13.53 0.62
N PRO A 67 -10.28 -13.25 1.08
CA PRO A 67 -11.47 -14.06 0.79
C PRO A 67 -11.66 -14.41 -0.68
N ASP A 68 -11.48 -13.46 -1.59
CA ASP A 68 -11.75 -13.71 -3.02
C ASP A 68 -10.62 -14.53 -3.67
N GLN A 69 -9.40 -14.39 -3.16
CA GLN A 69 -8.20 -14.96 -3.73
C GLN A 69 -7.75 -16.28 -3.08
N GLN A 70 -8.33 -16.65 -1.93
CA GLN A 70 -7.95 -17.85 -1.19
C GLN A 70 -8.18 -19.15 -1.95
N GLU A 71 -9.23 -19.23 -2.77
CA GLU A 71 -9.49 -20.37 -3.64
C GLU A 71 -8.40 -20.57 -4.70
N LEU A 72 -7.66 -19.51 -5.03
CA LEU A 72 -6.54 -19.52 -5.97
C LEU A 72 -5.19 -19.82 -5.30
N GLY A 73 -5.20 -20.24 -4.03
CA GLY A 73 -3.98 -20.53 -3.26
C GLY A 73 -3.20 -19.29 -2.83
N ILE A 74 -3.87 -18.14 -2.76
CA ILE A 74 -3.34 -16.89 -2.22
C ILE A 74 -3.58 -16.85 -0.71
N GLU A 75 -2.56 -16.42 0.01
CA GLU A 75 -2.54 -16.33 1.46
C GLU A 75 -2.09 -14.93 1.88
N CYS A 76 -2.43 -14.56 3.11
CA CYS A 76 -1.95 -13.31 3.68
C CYS A 76 -0.54 -13.49 4.24
N CYS A 77 0.42 -12.76 3.69
CA CYS A 77 1.79 -12.66 4.20
C CYS A 77 1.92 -11.40 5.06
N ARG A 78 2.32 -11.57 6.32
CA ARG A 78 2.59 -10.48 7.27
C ARG A 78 4.02 -10.60 7.79
N PRO A 79 4.85 -9.54 7.69
CA PRO A 79 6.19 -9.55 8.25
C PRO A 79 6.13 -9.85 9.74
N ASN A 80 6.65 -11.00 10.14
CA ASN A 80 6.88 -11.26 11.55
C ASN A 80 8.05 -10.36 11.95
N ARG A 81 7.86 -9.44 12.89
CA ARG A 81 8.91 -8.48 13.32
C ARG A 81 10.18 -9.19 13.84
N VAL A 82 10.13 -10.50 14.01
CA VAL A 82 11.18 -11.39 14.49
C VAL A 82 12.12 -11.89 13.37
N ALA A 83 11.76 -11.78 12.08
CA ALA A 83 12.59 -12.25 10.97
C ALA A 83 13.20 -11.08 10.18
N ARG A 84 14.13 -10.35 10.80
CA ARG A 84 15.16 -9.60 10.05
C ARG A 84 16.51 -10.25 10.35
N PRO A 85 17.12 -10.98 9.41
CA PRO A 85 18.57 -11.03 9.33
C PRO A 85 19.06 -9.58 9.18
N LEU A 86 20.04 -9.19 10.01
CA LEU A 86 20.70 -7.89 9.88
C LEU A 86 21.33 -7.80 8.49
N ASP A 87 20.71 -7.07 7.57
CA ASP A 87 21.49 -6.36 6.58
C ASP A 87 21.99 -5.08 7.25
N GLN A 88 23.29 -5.08 7.54
CA GLN A 88 24.01 -3.98 8.17
C GLN A 88 24.21 -2.85 7.16
N THR A 89 23.16 -2.07 6.88
CA THR A 89 23.31 -0.79 6.18
C THR A 89 22.33 0.25 6.71
N GLN A 90 22.24 0.39 8.03
CA GLN A 90 21.74 1.63 8.68
C GLN A 90 22.56 1.93 9.94
N GLN A 91 23.88 1.92 9.79
CA GLN A 91 24.82 2.45 10.75
C GLN A 91 25.13 3.91 10.38
N GLU A 92 24.14 4.81 10.48
CA GLU A 92 24.36 6.27 10.55
C GLU A 92 23.06 7.03 10.87
N ARG A 93 22.59 6.86 12.11
CA ARG A 93 22.03 7.93 12.97
C ARG A 93 21.69 7.36 14.34
N LYS A 94 22.72 6.88 15.02
CA LYS A 94 22.70 6.60 16.45
C LYS A 94 23.68 7.57 17.14
N SER A 95 23.16 8.71 17.54
CA SER A 95 23.70 9.62 18.56
C SER A 95 22.48 10.45 18.97
N GLU A 96 22.04 10.56 20.20
CA GLU A 96 22.49 10.07 21.51
C GLU A 96 21.27 10.32 22.42
N ARG A 97 20.82 9.34 23.21
CA ARG A 97 20.57 9.53 24.65
C ARG A 97 20.09 8.24 25.31
N LYS A 98 20.56 8.11 26.55
CA LYS A 98 20.61 6.97 27.47
C LYS A 98 19.27 6.27 27.77
N PRO A 99 19.31 5.01 28.25
CA PRO A 99 18.14 4.33 28.77
C PRO A 99 17.92 4.63 30.26
N ALA A 100 16.65 4.56 30.67
CA ALA A 100 16.07 4.11 31.95
C ALA A 100 15.07 5.10 32.54
N ASN A 101 13.77 4.76 32.46
CA ASN A 101 12.97 4.52 33.65
C ASN A 101 11.67 3.75 33.29
N PRO A 102 11.30 2.68 34.01
CA PRO A 102 9.98 2.10 33.91
C PRO A 102 9.04 2.86 34.86
N GLY A 103 8.08 3.58 34.32
CA GLY A 103 7.01 4.16 35.12
C GLY A 103 6.41 5.42 34.52
N LYS A 104 5.08 5.39 34.44
CA LYS A 104 4.15 6.50 34.22
C LYS A 104 3.74 6.79 32.76
N THR A 105 2.50 6.41 32.51
CA THR A 105 1.58 6.84 31.46
C THR A 105 1.81 8.28 30.98
N GLU A 106 2.41 8.44 29.80
CA GLU A 106 2.61 9.74 29.14
C GLU A 106 1.87 9.77 27.78
N GLY A 107 0.63 9.29 27.80
CA GLY A 107 -0.24 9.18 26.62
C GLY A 107 -1.59 9.90 26.75
N GLU A 108 -1.94 10.48 27.90
CA GLU A 108 -3.33 10.85 28.19
C GLU A 108 -3.76 12.27 27.79
N ASN A 109 -2.82 13.11 27.34
CA ASN A 109 -3.08 14.52 27.00
C ASN A 109 -2.71 14.87 25.55
N LYS A 110 -2.92 13.95 24.61
CA LYS A 110 -2.80 14.25 23.17
C LYS A 110 -4.16 14.54 22.57
N CYS A 111 -4.28 15.64 21.84
CA CYS A 111 -5.45 16.04 21.08
C CYS A 111 -5.90 14.95 20.12
N ILE A 112 -4.95 14.36 19.38
CA ILE A 112 -5.21 13.28 18.41
C ILE A 112 -5.81 12.05 19.09
N THR A 113 -5.40 11.74 20.32
CA THR A 113 -5.92 10.61 21.10
C THR A 113 -7.38 10.81 21.51
N ARG A 114 -7.85 12.06 21.56
CA ARG A 114 -9.25 12.41 21.86
C ARG A 114 -10.08 12.69 20.62
N ASN A 115 -9.62 12.26 19.44
CA ASN A 115 -10.23 12.58 18.14
C ASN A 115 -10.39 14.09 17.89
N GLY A 116 -9.54 14.90 18.52
CA GLY A 116 -9.50 16.34 18.30
C GLY A 116 -8.64 16.74 17.11
N VAL A 117 -8.87 17.95 16.63
CA VAL A 117 -8.09 18.58 15.57
C VAL A 117 -7.42 19.83 16.14
N CYS A 118 -6.11 19.97 15.96
CA CYS A 118 -5.40 21.21 16.29
C CYS A 118 -5.79 22.28 15.26
N ILE A 119 -6.42 23.36 15.71
CA ILE A 119 -6.74 24.50 14.87
C ILE A 119 -6.09 25.77 15.42
N PRO A 120 -5.82 26.79 14.59
CA PRO A 120 -5.31 28.07 15.07
C PRO A 120 -6.27 28.69 16.08
N THR A 121 -5.73 29.40 17.08
CA THR A 121 -6.48 30.23 18.05
C THR A 121 -7.46 31.22 17.43
N ILE A 122 -7.25 31.59 16.16
CA ILE A 122 -8.06 32.53 15.38
C ILE A 122 -9.24 31.81 14.67
N GLY A 123 -9.29 30.48 14.71
CA GLY A 123 -10.30 29.66 14.03
C GLY A 123 -11.60 29.46 14.82
N GLU A 124 -12.66 29.03 14.13
CA GLU A 124 -14.01 28.79 14.65
C GLU A 124 -14.09 27.51 15.53
N CYS A 125 -13.44 27.48 16.70
CA CYS A 125 -13.74 26.49 17.74
C CYS A 125 -14.47 27.15 18.91
N PRO A 126 -15.72 26.77 19.21
CA PRO A 126 -16.43 27.30 20.37
C PRO A 126 -15.72 26.89 21.67
N PRO A 127 -15.67 27.76 22.71
CA PRO A 127 -14.93 27.49 23.95
C PRO A 127 -15.32 26.20 24.67
N SER A 128 -16.57 25.74 24.50
CA SER A 128 -17.08 24.49 25.08
C SER A 128 -16.51 23.22 24.45
N MET A 129 -15.82 23.34 23.31
CA MET A 129 -15.21 22.24 22.55
C MET A 129 -13.67 22.31 22.55
N GLN A 130 -13.10 23.28 23.26
CA GLN A 130 -11.67 23.47 23.38
C GLN A 130 -11.10 22.64 24.54
N ILE A 131 -9.98 21.97 24.30
CA ILE A 131 -9.20 21.32 25.35
C ILE A 131 -7.85 22.02 25.48
N GLU A 132 -7.60 22.55 26.66
CA GLU A 132 -6.33 23.18 27.02
C GLU A 132 -5.28 22.13 27.44
N GLY A 133 -4.00 22.43 27.21
CA GLY A 133 -2.89 21.63 27.74
C GLY A 133 -2.59 20.34 26.97
N THR A 134 -2.94 20.27 25.68
CA THR A 134 -2.54 19.16 24.81
C THR A 134 -1.09 19.28 24.39
N SER A 135 -0.33 18.17 24.44
CA SER A 135 1.11 18.18 24.17
C SER A 135 1.50 18.08 22.70
N ASP A 136 0.53 17.85 21.81
CA ASP A 136 0.71 17.58 20.39
C ASP A 136 0.33 18.74 19.45
N CYS A 137 -0.34 19.80 19.97
CA CYS A 137 -0.61 21.02 19.21
C CYS A 137 0.50 22.06 19.39
N ARG A 138 0.67 22.95 18.41
CA ARG A 138 1.59 24.10 18.53
C ARG A 138 1.10 25.08 19.60
N PRO A 139 1.96 25.92 20.19
CA PRO A 139 1.56 26.90 21.20
C PRO A 139 0.52 27.93 20.71
N GLU A 140 0.36 28.08 19.39
CA GLU A 140 -0.61 28.98 18.75
C GLU A 140 -1.90 28.26 18.32
N GLU A 141 -1.98 26.96 18.56
CA GLU A 141 -3.08 26.07 18.19
C GLU A 141 -3.82 25.57 19.44
N ILE A 142 -5.12 25.35 19.29
CA ILE A 142 -5.98 24.76 20.31
C ILE A 142 -6.50 23.44 19.79
N CYS A 143 -6.62 22.45 20.68
CA CYS A 143 -7.29 21.21 20.38
C CYS A 143 -8.81 21.39 20.40
N CYS A 144 -9.47 21.16 19.26
CA CYS A 144 -10.92 21.23 19.14
C CYS A 144 -11.53 19.84 18.91
N ILE A 145 -12.58 19.49 19.66
CA ILE A 145 -13.31 18.24 19.52
C ILE A 145 -14.77 18.52 19.14
N TYR A 146 -15.18 18.04 17.97
CA TYR A 146 -16.58 18.04 17.56
C TYR A 146 -17.25 16.79 18.12
N ASN A 147 -17.92 16.90 19.28
CA ASN A 147 -18.77 15.82 19.79
C ASN A 147 -19.84 15.50 18.73
N GLN A 148 -19.91 14.23 18.30
CA GLN A 148 -21.04 13.68 17.56
C GLN A 148 -22.11 13.19 18.54
#